data_AF-A0A9E0S7Y9-F1
#
_entry.id   AF-A0A9E0S7Y9-F1
#
_cell.length_a   1.000
_cell.length_b   1.000
_cell.length_c   1.000
_cell.angle_alpha   90.00
_cell.angle_beta   90.00
_cell.angle_gamma   90.00
#
_symmetry.space_group_name_H-M   'P 1'
#
loop_
_entity.id
_entity.type
_entity.pdbx_description
1 polymer ?
#
loop_
_entity_poly.entity_id
_entity_poly.type
_entity_poly.pdbx_seq_one_letter_code
_entity_poly.pdbx_strand_id
1 'polypeptide(L)'
;MKKTLLLLLIILGNTTLASNSLNTTRVIYYSTVEFVETPLSEIRGSVPLLKDVAMKRNHYRFEYDELNRLKTISFFNGKEPRHPNHTANLFTLAHRMEFNYENKSEHITFFDVKDNPVEVLDNVFRFAYKLNELGYRSQLIFFNENNDQVENGWNIFEYNWTYHSDGSIIETRINENGDEVAIRPGFEFYRLQLFFNIKGHIALMQQIDADGKMIENESGAAQDNITTNAYGNFIKWEVLDKNHQLEKGNGPDVAIGIQTFNEFGYETGLEHRDEHNNLVYSAYGICISKTQFDAFGNIKERRFYGTDTKPSNHKFAGYHSLKIQWDDTGNRRTGLTYYGLDGQPALHKSRGYHKVIYEYTTEGLLKRILYLDTNLKPVNRIDNGVAEIVYNYDRKGNLESTERFNINHQKID
;
A
#
# COMPACT_ATOMS: atom_id res chain seq x y z
N MET A 1 30.43 84.66 -24.82
CA MET A 1 30.29 83.49 -25.72
C MET A 1 29.43 82.45 -25.04
N LYS A 2 28.28 82.13 -25.65
CA LYS A 2 27.27 81.18 -25.17
C LYS A 2 27.88 79.76 -25.10
N LYS A 3 27.77 79.08 -23.96
CA LYS A 3 28.00 77.63 -23.86
C LYS A 3 26.63 76.95 -23.84
N THR A 4 26.36 76.19 -24.88
CA THR A 4 25.16 75.39 -25.13
C THR A 4 25.05 74.28 -24.09
N LEU A 5 23.90 74.20 -23.42
CA LEU A 5 23.52 73.13 -22.49
C LEU A 5 23.08 71.92 -23.33
N LEU A 6 23.83 70.81 -23.29
CA LEU A 6 23.43 69.55 -23.92
C LEU A 6 22.68 68.71 -22.88
N LEU A 7 21.35 68.63 -23.03
CA LEU A 7 20.48 67.80 -22.20
C LEU A 7 20.61 66.34 -22.66
N LEU A 8 21.22 65.48 -21.85
CA LEU A 8 21.24 64.03 -22.11
C LEU A 8 19.95 63.43 -21.54
N LEU A 9 19.01 63.05 -22.41
CA LEU A 9 17.84 62.25 -22.03
C LEU A 9 18.30 60.83 -21.68
N ILE A 10 18.23 60.45 -20.41
CA ILE A 10 18.35 59.06 -19.97
C ILE A 10 16.97 58.41 -20.15
N ILE A 11 16.84 57.56 -21.17
CA ILE A 11 15.67 56.70 -21.37
C ILE A 11 15.76 55.58 -20.33
N LEU A 12 14.96 55.67 -19.27
CA LEU A 12 14.71 54.58 -18.33
C LEU A 12 13.88 53.50 -19.06
N GLY A 13 14.58 52.52 -19.62
CA GLY A 13 13.94 51.30 -20.08
C GLY A 13 13.49 50.48 -18.88
N ASN A 14 12.18 50.46 -18.62
CA ASN A 14 11.56 49.49 -17.72
C ASN A 14 11.71 48.09 -18.33
N THR A 15 12.80 47.39 -18.00
CA THR A 15 12.88 45.95 -18.20
C THR A 15 12.08 45.29 -17.08
N THR A 16 10.84 44.92 -17.38
CA THR A 16 10.11 43.93 -16.60
C THR A 16 10.91 42.63 -16.65
N LEU A 17 11.67 42.35 -15.60
CA LEU A 17 12.16 41.01 -15.33
C LEU A 17 10.91 40.14 -15.11
N ALA A 18 10.48 39.45 -16.16
CA ALA A 18 9.58 38.33 -16.00
C ALA A 18 10.30 37.34 -15.07
N SER A 19 9.84 37.24 -13.83
CA SER A 19 10.19 36.15 -12.95
C SER A 19 9.61 34.88 -13.55
N ASN A 20 10.33 34.27 -14.48
CA ASN A 20 10.19 32.85 -14.71
C ASN A 20 10.70 32.18 -13.44
N SER A 21 9.83 32.05 -12.43
CA SER A 21 10.07 31.09 -11.36
C SER A 21 10.11 29.73 -12.06
N LEU A 22 11.33 29.25 -12.27
CA LEU A 22 11.57 27.84 -12.48
C LEU A 22 11.05 27.16 -11.21
N ASN A 23 9.77 26.76 -11.23
CA ASN A 23 9.15 25.86 -10.26
C ASN A 23 9.99 24.56 -10.27
N THR A 24 11.10 24.57 -9.56
CA THR A 24 12.06 23.47 -9.54
C THR A 24 11.59 22.52 -8.48
N THR A 25 10.59 21.71 -8.81
CA THR A 25 10.19 20.61 -7.95
C THR A 25 11.33 19.61 -7.86
N ARG A 26 11.79 19.33 -6.64
CA ARG A 26 12.81 18.30 -6.41
C ARG A 26 12.13 16.95 -6.47
N VAL A 27 12.57 16.07 -7.37
CA VAL A 27 12.05 14.70 -7.49
C VAL A 27 13.06 13.70 -6.95
N ILE A 28 12.64 12.89 -5.98
CA ILE A 28 13.43 11.77 -5.44
C ILE A 28 12.74 10.46 -5.81
N TYR A 29 13.53 9.45 -6.17
CA TYR A 29 13.04 8.15 -6.60
C TYR A 29 13.27 7.12 -5.48
N TYR A 30 12.28 6.30 -5.19
CA TYR A 30 12.37 5.25 -4.18
C TYR A 30 11.84 3.92 -4.72
N SER A 31 12.42 2.81 -4.27
CA SER A 31 11.94 1.47 -4.61
C SER A 31 10.66 1.10 -3.86
N THR A 32 10.56 1.55 -2.62
CA THR A 32 9.50 1.24 -1.64
C THR A 32 9.16 2.48 -0.83
N VAL A 33 8.04 2.42 -0.11
CA VAL A 33 7.67 3.40 0.93
C VAL A 33 7.92 2.82 2.32
N GLU A 34 8.11 3.68 3.31
CA GLU A 34 8.24 3.27 4.71
C GLU A 34 6.94 2.63 5.22
N PHE A 35 7.09 1.72 6.18
CA PHE A 35 5.97 1.12 6.89
C PHE A 35 5.26 2.19 7.76
N VAL A 36 3.94 2.20 7.68
CA VAL A 36 3.06 3.06 8.48
C VAL A 36 1.83 2.26 8.90
N GLU A 37 1.39 2.48 10.13
CA GLU A 37 0.22 1.80 10.71
C GLU A 37 -0.90 2.81 11.07
N THR A 38 -0.57 4.10 11.09
CA THR A 38 -1.49 5.22 11.36
C THR A 38 -1.38 6.28 10.26
N PRO A 39 -2.50 6.90 9.81
CA PRO A 39 -2.44 8.01 8.86
C PRO A 39 -1.88 9.29 9.47
N LEU A 40 -1.61 9.33 10.78
CA LEU A 40 -0.84 10.38 11.42
C LEU A 40 0.57 10.49 10.82
N SER A 41 1.19 9.34 10.52
CA SER A 41 2.56 9.29 10.02
C SER A 41 2.66 9.93 8.63
N GLU A 42 3.69 10.73 8.43
CA GLU A 42 4.03 11.20 7.09
C GLU A 42 4.46 10.02 6.22
N ILE A 43 3.99 9.98 4.96
CA ILE A 43 4.45 8.95 4.02
C ILE A 43 5.83 9.35 3.52
N ARG A 44 6.80 8.45 3.68
CA ARG A 44 8.20 8.64 3.29
C ARG A 44 8.65 7.52 2.37
N GLY A 45 9.62 7.84 1.52
CA GLY A 45 10.29 6.85 0.68
C GLY A 45 11.34 6.09 1.50
N SER A 46 11.40 4.77 1.31
CA SER A 46 12.27 3.88 2.10
C SER A 46 13.65 3.70 1.43
N VAL A 47 13.73 2.94 0.33
CA VAL A 47 15.01 2.66 -0.35
C VAL A 47 15.21 3.62 -1.53
N PRO A 48 16.14 4.60 -1.44
CA PRO A 48 16.35 5.57 -2.51
C PRO A 48 17.00 4.93 -3.74
N LEU A 49 16.65 5.44 -4.93
CA LEU A 49 17.15 4.98 -6.21
C LEU A 49 17.81 6.12 -6.99
N LEU A 50 18.88 5.79 -7.71
CA LEU A 50 19.34 6.63 -8.82
C LEU A 50 18.28 6.64 -9.92
N LYS A 51 18.09 7.78 -10.58
CA LYS A 51 17.10 7.94 -11.65
C LYS A 51 17.23 6.86 -12.74
N ASP A 52 18.45 6.55 -13.18
CA ASP A 52 18.69 5.55 -14.24
C ASP A 52 18.32 4.12 -13.81
N VAL A 53 18.39 3.83 -12.51
CA VAL A 53 17.92 2.55 -11.95
C VAL A 53 16.39 2.56 -11.88
N ALA A 54 15.79 3.63 -11.36
CA ALA A 54 14.34 3.79 -11.28
C ALA A 54 13.67 3.66 -12.66
N MET A 55 14.27 4.23 -13.72
CA MET A 55 13.73 4.15 -15.09
C MET A 55 13.68 2.74 -15.70
N LYS A 56 14.21 1.72 -15.01
CA LYS A 56 14.24 0.32 -15.47
C LYS A 56 13.43 -0.62 -14.58
N ARG A 57 12.63 -0.10 -13.65
CA ARG A 57 11.89 -0.89 -12.66
C ARG A 57 10.68 -0.16 -12.08
N ASN A 58 9.91 -0.88 -11.27
CA ASN A 58 8.91 -0.29 -10.40
C ASN A 58 9.57 0.64 -9.36
N HIS A 59 9.05 1.86 -9.23
CA HIS A 59 9.53 2.87 -8.30
C HIS A 59 8.45 3.91 -7.98
N TYR A 60 8.61 4.55 -6.83
CA TYR A 60 7.91 5.77 -6.46
C TYR A 60 8.70 7.01 -6.88
N ARG A 61 7.99 8.07 -7.23
CA ARG A 61 8.52 9.43 -7.38
C ARG A 61 7.88 10.29 -6.31
N PHE A 62 8.72 10.91 -5.50
CA PHE A 62 8.34 11.87 -4.47
C PHE A 62 8.76 13.24 -4.96
N GLU A 63 7.79 14.11 -5.22
CA GLU A 63 8.05 15.49 -5.60
C GLU A 63 7.90 16.39 -4.39
N TYR A 64 8.82 17.33 -4.23
CA TYR A 64 8.79 18.31 -3.14
C TYR A 64 8.68 19.73 -3.70
N ASP A 65 7.97 20.59 -2.95
CA ASP A 65 7.91 22.01 -3.22
C ASP A 65 9.20 22.75 -2.77
N GLU A 66 9.25 24.06 -3.01
CA GLU A 66 10.40 24.90 -2.66
C GLU A 66 10.66 25.01 -1.15
N LEU A 67 9.65 24.67 -0.32
CA LEU A 67 9.74 24.61 1.13
C LEU A 67 10.12 23.21 1.64
N ASN A 68 10.46 22.28 0.74
CA ASN A 68 10.72 20.87 1.01
C ASN A 68 9.52 20.09 1.58
N ARG A 69 8.30 20.57 1.36
CA ARG A 69 7.08 19.81 1.71
C ARG A 69 6.75 18.85 0.57
N LEU A 70 6.22 17.68 0.92
CA LEU A 70 5.82 16.67 -0.04
C LEU A 70 4.68 17.22 -0.89
N LYS A 71 4.82 17.22 -2.21
CA LYS A 71 3.81 17.71 -3.15
C LYS A 71 3.06 16.56 -3.80
N THR A 72 3.79 15.54 -4.27
CA THR A 72 3.19 14.35 -4.87
C THR A 72 3.95 13.09 -4.50
N ILE A 73 3.21 11.98 -4.41
CA ILE A 73 3.75 10.62 -4.50
C ILE A 73 3.12 9.99 -5.72
N SER A 74 3.92 9.34 -6.57
CA SER A 74 3.40 8.63 -7.74
C SER A 74 4.19 7.36 -8.05
N PHE A 75 3.53 6.32 -8.56
CA PHE A 75 4.13 5.00 -8.78
C PHE A 75 4.24 4.62 -10.27
N PHE A 76 5.41 4.19 -10.70
CA PHE A 76 5.73 3.91 -12.11
C PHE A 76 6.52 2.63 -12.27
N ASN A 77 6.46 2.04 -13.46
CA ASN A 77 7.56 1.22 -13.98
C ASN A 77 8.21 1.93 -15.16
N GLY A 78 9.46 2.34 -15.01
CA GLY A 78 10.12 3.18 -16.00
C GLY A 78 9.39 4.52 -16.20
N LYS A 79 8.77 4.70 -17.37
CA LYS A 79 7.95 5.88 -17.67
C LYS A 79 6.45 5.62 -17.56
N GLU A 80 6.04 4.37 -17.46
CA GLU A 80 4.62 3.98 -17.48
C GLU A 80 4.02 4.12 -16.07
N PRO A 81 2.94 4.91 -15.89
CA PRO A 81 2.23 4.99 -14.62
C PRO A 81 1.58 3.66 -14.28
N ARG A 82 1.61 3.29 -12.99
CA ARG A 82 1.00 2.04 -12.50
C ARG A 82 0.25 2.28 -11.19
N HIS A 83 -0.74 1.42 -10.94
CA HIS A 83 -1.28 1.26 -9.60
C HIS A 83 -0.20 0.72 -8.66
N PRO A 84 -0.16 1.16 -7.39
CA PRO A 84 0.75 0.62 -6.39
C PRO A 84 0.61 -0.91 -6.29
N ASN A 85 1.72 -1.59 -6.07
CA ASN A 85 1.76 -3.06 -5.98
C ASN A 85 2.05 -3.49 -4.53
N HIS A 86 2.60 -4.69 -4.35
CA HIS A 86 3.03 -5.24 -3.05
C HIS A 86 4.05 -4.37 -2.27
N THR A 87 4.59 -3.29 -2.83
CA THR A 87 5.48 -2.34 -2.14
C THR A 87 4.75 -1.18 -1.47
N ALA A 88 3.42 -1.08 -1.64
CA ALA A 88 2.61 -0.05 -1.01
C ALA A 88 2.43 -0.32 0.50
N ASN A 89 2.37 0.74 1.29
CA ASN A 89 1.86 0.67 2.66
C ASN A 89 0.33 0.89 2.67
N LEU A 90 -0.29 0.81 3.87
CA LEU A 90 -1.73 0.93 4.05
C LEU A 90 -2.35 2.25 3.56
N PHE A 91 -1.55 3.31 3.42
CA PHE A 91 -2.02 4.66 3.05
C PHE A 91 -1.46 5.15 1.70
N THR A 92 -0.80 4.28 0.93
CA THR A 92 -0.39 4.56 -0.46
C THR A 92 -1.44 4.01 -1.42
N LEU A 93 -2.54 4.76 -1.56
CA LEU A 93 -3.84 4.23 -2.00
C LEU A 93 -4.12 4.32 -3.50
N ALA A 94 -3.36 5.12 -4.25
CA ALA A 94 -3.61 5.38 -5.67
C ALA A 94 -2.31 5.48 -6.47
N HIS A 95 -2.43 5.55 -7.81
CA HIS A 95 -1.26 5.76 -8.68
C HIS A 95 -0.53 7.05 -8.28
N ARG A 96 -1.28 8.14 -8.10
CA ARG A 96 -0.75 9.43 -7.68
C ARG A 96 -1.56 9.99 -6.52
N MET A 97 -0.86 10.53 -5.53
CA MET A 97 -1.39 11.26 -4.39
C MET A 97 -0.83 12.68 -4.46
N GLU A 98 -1.68 13.69 -4.30
CA GLU A 98 -1.29 15.10 -4.28
C GLU A 98 -1.56 15.71 -2.91
N PHE A 99 -0.58 16.43 -2.39
CA PHE A 99 -0.57 17.01 -1.06
C PHE A 99 -0.66 18.53 -1.20
N ASN A 100 -1.69 19.10 -0.60
CA ASN A 100 -1.98 20.53 -0.64
C ASN A 100 -1.97 21.08 0.78
N TYR A 101 -1.25 22.18 1.00
CA TYR A 101 -1.07 22.77 2.33
C TYR A 101 -1.70 24.15 2.36
N GLU A 102 -2.60 24.35 3.33
CA GLU A 102 -3.24 25.64 3.61
C GLU A 102 -2.95 26.06 5.06
N ASN A 103 -3.45 27.23 5.46
CA ASN A 103 -3.25 27.70 6.83
C ASN A 103 -3.95 26.76 7.82
N LYS A 104 -3.17 26.04 8.63
CA LYS A 104 -3.62 25.05 9.64
C LYS A 104 -4.36 23.83 9.06
N SER A 105 -4.20 23.52 7.78
CA SER A 105 -4.73 22.28 7.19
C SER A 105 -3.84 21.71 6.10
N GLU A 106 -3.99 20.40 5.88
CA GLU A 106 -3.36 19.64 4.81
C GLU A 106 -4.42 18.77 4.14
N HIS A 107 -4.42 18.71 2.82
CA HIS A 107 -5.36 17.92 2.03
C HIS A 107 -4.63 16.95 1.12
N ILE A 108 -5.14 15.72 1.01
CA ILE A 108 -4.62 14.71 0.09
C ILE A 108 -5.71 14.28 -0.88
N THR A 109 -5.44 14.35 -2.19
CA THR A 109 -6.32 13.87 -3.26
C THR A 109 -5.64 12.76 -4.07
N PHE A 110 -6.44 11.91 -4.71
CA PHE A 110 -6.00 10.65 -5.31
C PHE A 110 -6.35 10.59 -6.79
N PHE A 111 -5.44 10.05 -7.60
CA PHE A 111 -5.60 9.97 -9.06
C PHE A 111 -5.24 8.58 -9.60
N ASP A 112 -5.97 8.15 -10.63
CA ASP A 112 -5.66 6.94 -11.39
C ASP A 112 -4.46 7.13 -12.34
N VAL A 113 -4.13 6.08 -13.10
CA VAL A 113 -3.04 6.09 -14.08
C VAL A 113 -3.31 6.95 -15.33
N LYS A 114 -4.53 7.46 -15.49
CA LYS A 114 -4.96 8.37 -16.55
C LYS A 114 -5.10 9.82 -16.03
N ASP A 115 -4.65 10.08 -14.80
CA ASP A 115 -4.74 11.37 -14.10
C ASP A 115 -6.17 11.83 -13.80
N ASN A 116 -7.14 10.92 -13.80
CA ASN A 116 -8.49 11.23 -13.32
C ASN A 116 -8.51 11.12 -11.79
N PRO A 117 -9.21 12.03 -11.09
CA PRO A 117 -9.48 11.86 -9.66
C PRO A 117 -10.24 10.56 -9.39
N VAL A 118 -9.93 9.90 -8.28
CA VAL A 118 -10.56 8.63 -7.88
C VAL A 118 -10.87 8.57 -6.40
N GLU A 119 -11.87 7.76 -6.05
CA GLU A 119 -12.13 7.35 -4.68
C GLU A 119 -11.16 6.25 -4.23
N VAL A 120 -10.83 6.26 -2.95
CA VAL A 120 -10.03 5.26 -2.24
C VAL A 120 -10.75 4.90 -0.94
N LEU A 121 -10.36 3.78 -0.29
CA LEU A 121 -11.03 3.31 0.92
C LEU A 121 -12.57 3.34 0.77
N ASP A 122 -13.04 2.68 -0.28
CA ASP A 122 -14.42 2.62 -0.78
C ASP A 122 -14.97 3.92 -1.41
N ASN A 123 -15.20 4.97 -0.65
CA ASN A 123 -15.94 6.18 -1.07
C ASN A 123 -15.21 7.50 -0.75
N VAL A 124 -13.92 7.45 -0.39
CA VAL A 124 -13.16 8.64 0.01
C VAL A 124 -12.44 9.26 -1.16
N PHE A 125 -12.80 10.49 -1.49
CA PHE A 125 -12.18 11.28 -2.57
C PHE A 125 -11.04 12.18 -2.08
N ARG A 126 -11.10 12.63 -0.82
CA ARG A 126 -10.10 13.53 -0.23
C ARG A 126 -9.91 13.30 1.26
N PHE A 127 -8.66 13.29 1.70
CA PHE A 127 -8.29 13.37 3.11
C PHE A 127 -8.12 14.84 3.51
N ALA A 128 -8.61 15.24 4.68
CA ALA A 128 -8.40 16.57 5.22
C ALA A 128 -7.91 16.50 6.66
N TYR A 129 -6.65 16.89 6.85
CA TYR A 129 -6.03 17.01 8.15
C TYR A 129 -6.20 18.42 8.69
N LYS A 130 -6.49 18.51 10.00
CA LYS A 130 -6.41 19.75 10.78
C LYS A 130 -5.11 19.77 11.55
N LEU A 131 -4.45 20.92 11.59
CA LEU A 131 -3.24 21.15 12.37
C LEU A 131 -3.56 21.96 13.63
N ASN A 132 -2.92 21.61 14.75
CA ASN A 132 -2.98 22.40 15.99
C ASN A 132 -2.08 23.66 15.89
N GLU A 133 -2.06 24.47 16.96
CA GLU A 133 -1.28 25.73 17.00
C GLU A 133 0.25 25.52 16.85
N LEU A 134 0.75 24.31 17.09
CA LEU A 134 2.15 23.94 16.91
C LEU A 134 2.44 23.39 15.51
N GLY A 135 1.42 23.26 14.66
CA GLY A 135 1.53 22.72 13.30
C GLY A 135 1.44 21.19 13.22
N TYR A 136 1.12 20.50 14.31
CA TYR A 136 0.97 19.03 14.30
C TYR A 136 -0.45 18.62 13.92
N ARG A 137 -0.60 17.53 13.14
CA ARG A 137 -1.89 16.93 12.79
C ARG A 137 -2.66 16.57 14.07
N SER A 138 -3.85 17.11 14.25
CA SER A 138 -4.71 16.84 15.42
C SER A 138 -5.97 16.06 15.08
N GLN A 139 -6.39 16.10 13.81
CA GLN A 139 -7.62 15.45 13.33
C GLN A 139 -7.48 15.11 11.84
N LEU A 140 -8.13 14.03 11.41
CA LEU A 140 -8.32 13.68 10.00
C LEU A 140 -9.80 13.33 9.75
N ILE A 141 -10.37 13.96 8.74
CA ILE A 141 -11.71 13.67 8.21
C ILE A 141 -11.64 13.37 6.72
N PHE A 142 -12.66 12.70 6.20
CA PHE A 142 -12.74 12.25 4.81
C PHE A 142 -13.88 12.92 4.07
N PHE A 143 -13.69 13.21 2.78
CA PHE A 143 -14.71 13.80 1.93
C PHE A 143 -14.94 12.95 0.68
N ASN A 144 -16.20 12.84 0.24
CA ASN A 144 -16.56 12.29 -1.08
C ASN A 144 -16.35 13.33 -2.21
N GLU A 145 -16.69 12.97 -3.46
CA GLU A 145 -16.58 13.88 -4.61
C GLU A 145 -17.43 15.15 -4.50
N ASN A 146 -18.52 15.10 -3.73
CA ASN A 146 -19.47 16.20 -3.53
C ASN A 146 -19.07 17.14 -2.37
N ASN A 147 -17.92 16.87 -1.72
CA ASN A 147 -17.45 17.54 -0.51
C ASN A 147 -18.31 17.33 0.75
N ASP A 148 -19.09 16.24 0.80
CA ASP A 148 -19.72 15.80 2.04
C ASP A 148 -18.70 14.98 2.86
N GLN A 149 -18.70 15.15 4.18
CA GLN A 149 -17.90 14.31 5.06
C GLN A 149 -18.48 12.88 5.04
N VAL A 150 -17.62 11.87 4.95
CA VAL A 150 -18.04 10.47 4.83
C VAL A 150 -17.24 9.55 5.73
N GLU A 151 -17.85 8.45 6.12
CA GLU A 151 -17.17 7.28 6.67
C GLU A 151 -16.40 6.53 5.59
N ASN A 152 -15.17 6.11 5.88
CA ASN A 152 -14.35 5.32 4.95
C ASN A 152 -14.67 3.81 5.01
N GLY A 153 -14.06 3.01 4.13
CA GLY A 153 -14.26 1.56 4.06
C GLY A 153 -13.85 0.72 5.29
N TRP A 154 -13.34 1.35 6.35
CA TRP A 154 -13.09 0.71 7.66
C TRP A 154 -14.06 1.17 8.73
N ASN A 155 -15.15 1.83 8.33
CA ASN A 155 -16.14 2.44 9.19
C ASN A 155 -15.60 3.59 10.06
N ILE A 156 -14.60 4.32 9.57
CA ILE A 156 -13.99 5.46 10.28
C ILE A 156 -14.42 6.76 9.62
N PHE A 157 -15.13 7.59 10.37
CA PHE A 157 -15.58 8.92 9.99
C PHE A 157 -14.55 10.00 10.34
N GLU A 158 -13.82 9.79 11.45
CA GLU A 158 -12.85 10.75 11.95
C GLU A 158 -11.75 10.07 12.78
N TYR A 159 -10.52 10.56 12.64
CA TYR A 159 -9.40 10.29 13.55
C TYR A 159 -9.11 11.52 14.40
N ASN A 160 -8.71 11.30 15.66
CA ASN A 160 -8.23 12.34 16.57
C ASN A 160 -6.91 11.94 17.21
N TRP A 161 -6.01 12.93 17.38
CA TRP A 161 -4.70 12.75 17.99
C TRP A 161 -4.45 13.73 19.13
N THR A 162 -4.10 13.20 20.30
CA THR A 162 -3.69 13.97 21.49
C THR A 162 -2.23 13.68 21.82
N TYR A 163 -1.43 14.73 21.93
CA TYR A 163 0.02 14.64 22.18
C TYR A 163 0.33 14.78 23.67
N HIS A 164 1.11 13.86 24.21
CA HIS A 164 1.52 13.87 25.61
C HIS A 164 2.97 14.33 25.79
N SER A 165 3.30 14.79 27.00
CA SER A 165 4.61 15.35 27.33
C SER A 165 5.75 14.31 27.35
N ASP A 166 5.41 13.03 27.44
CA ASP A 166 6.34 11.90 27.31
C ASP A 166 6.65 11.54 25.84
N GLY A 167 6.02 12.24 24.89
CA GLY A 167 6.16 12.01 23.45
C GLY A 167 5.23 10.94 22.89
N SER A 168 4.39 10.30 23.71
CA SER A 168 3.36 9.39 23.23
C SER A 168 2.16 10.16 22.65
N ILE A 169 1.41 9.48 21.78
CA ILE A 169 0.24 10.05 21.12
C ILE A 169 -0.95 9.14 21.34
N ILE A 170 -2.06 9.69 21.84
CA ILE A 170 -3.34 8.97 21.88
C ILE A 170 -4.06 9.17 20.56
N GLU A 171 -4.35 8.07 19.88
CA GLU A 171 -5.19 8.01 18.69
C GLU A 171 -6.56 7.40 19.04
N THR A 172 -7.62 8.11 18.68
CA THR A 172 -9.00 7.58 18.67
C THR A 172 -9.59 7.69 17.28
N ARG A 173 -10.54 6.80 16.99
CA ARG A 173 -11.29 6.72 15.73
C ARG A 173 -12.75 6.57 16.05
N ILE A 174 -13.62 7.32 15.37
CA ILE A 174 -15.08 7.23 15.55
C ILE A 174 -15.79 7.01 14.22
N ASN A 175 -16.95 6.37 14.27
CA ASN A 175 -17.90 6.27 13.15
C ASN A 175 -18.82 7.50 13.07
N GLU A 176 -19.72 7.53 12.08
CA GLU A 176 -20.71 8.61 11.90
C GLU A 176 -21.67 8.80 13.09
N ASN A 177 -21.89 7.75 13.89
CA ASN A 177 -22.74 7.81 15.10
C ASN A 177 -21.98 8.30 16.34
N GLY A 178 -20.66 8.48 16.25
CA GLY A 178 -19.80 8.87 17.35
C GLY A 178 -19.29 7.71 18.22
N ASP A 179 -19.50 6.46 17.81
CA ASP A 179 -18.97 5.28 18.51
C ASP A 179 -17.49 5.07 18.16
N GLU A 180 -16.69 4.63 19.13
CA GLU A 180 -15.30 4.25 18.86
C GLU A 180 -15.21 3.01 17.97
N VAL A 181 -14.29 3.04 17.00
CA VAL A 181 -14.08 1.94 16.05
C VAL A 181 -12.63 1.45 16.05
N ALA A 182 -12.49 0.18 15.71
CA ALA A 182 -11.19 -0.48 15.58
C ALA A 182 -10.34 0.15 14.46
N ILE A 183 -9.02 -0.05 14.53
CA ILE A 183 -8.07 0.50 13.54
C ILE A 183 -8.35 0.01 12.12
N ARG A 184 -8.83 -1.25 11.95
CA ARG A 184 -9.33 -1.80 10.69
C ARG A 184 -10.05 -3.14 10.91
N PRO A 185 -10.83 -3.64 9.93
CA PRO A 185 -11.43 -4.96 9.99
C PRO A 185 -10.39 -6.07 10.27
N GLY A 186 -10.68 -6.92 11.25
CA GLY A 186 -9.79 -8.03 11.66
C GLY A 186 -8.60 -7.63 12.55
N PHE A 187 -8.52 -6.36 12.98
CA PHE A 187 -7.56 -5.90 13.98
C PHE A 187 -8.27 -4.99 15.00
N GLU A 188 -8.67 -5.57 16.12
CA GLU A 188 -9.61 -4.97 17.09
C GLU A 188 -8.94 -4.07 18.13
N PHE A 189 -8.11 -3.14 17.68
CA PHE A 189 -7.53 -2.09 18.52
C PHE A 189 -8.33 -0.78 18.35
N TYR A 190 -8.99 -0.33 19.42
CA TYR A 190 -9.92 0.83 19.39
C TYR A 190 -9.22 2.14 19.76
N ARG A 191 -8.81 2.31 21.01
CA ARG A 191 -8.04 3.48 21.46
C ARG A 191 -6.59 3.10 21.63
N LEU A 192 -5.70 3.85 20.98
CA LEU A 192 -4.27 3.52 20.95
C LEU A 192 -3.41 4.59 21.59
N GLN A 193 -2.47 4.17 22.44
CA GLN A 193 -1.29 4.94 22.76
C GLN A 193 -0.15 4.51 21.82
N LEU A 194 0.36 5.46 21.04
CA LEU A 194 1.35 5.27 20.01
C LEU A 194 2.70 5.82 20.46
N PHE A 195 3.76 5.04 20.24
CA PHE A 195 5.14 5.46 20.46
C PHE A 195 5.94 5.34 19.17
N PHE A 196 6.80 6.32 18.94
CA PHE A 196 7.63 6.42 17.74
C PHE A 196 9.10 6.34 18.12
N ASN A 197 9.91 5.71 17.27
CA ASN A 197 11.35 5.75 17.42
C ASN A 197 11.93 7.12 17.00
N ILE A 198 13.23 7.31 17.19
CA ILE A 198 13.93 8.58 16.87
C ILE A 198 13.87 8.99 15.38
N LYS A 199 13.48 8.09 14.48
CA LYS A 199 13.28 8.38 13.05
C LYS A 199 11.82 8.74 12.72
N GLY A 200 10.92 8.61 13.68
CA GLY A 200 9.49 8.83 13.50
C GLY A 200 8.74 7.61 12.97
N HIS A 201 9.33 6.41 12.94
CA HIS A 201 8.57 5.20 12.66
C HIS A 201 7.87 4.73 13.92
N ILE A 202 6.67 4.19 13.76
CA ILE A 202 5.95 3.54 14.86
C ILE A 202 6.80 2.40 15.43
N ALA A 203 6.90 2.36 16.75
CA ALA A 203 7.72 1.41 17.50
C ALA A 203 6.88 0.58 18.46
N LEU A 204 5.80 1.14 19.01
CA LEU A 204 4.89 0.44 19.90
C LEU A 204 3.48 1.01 19.75
N MET A 205 2.50 0.13 19.65
CA MET A 205 1.08 0.43 19.80
C MET A 205 0.57 -0.25 21.07
N GLN A 206 -0.18 0.46 21.89
CA GLN A 206 -0.84 -0.11 23.07
C GLN A 206 -2.33 0.21 23.04
N GLN A 207 -3.16 -0.82 23.17
CA GLN A 207 -4.59 -0.65 23.38
C GLN A 207 -4.85 -0.25 24.84
N ILE A 208 -5.56 0.86 25.01
CA ILE A 208 -5.89 1.43 26.33
C ILE A 208 -7.39 1.70 26.45
N ASP A 209 -7.89 1.75 27.68
CA ASP A 209 -9.22 2.25 27.99
C ASP A 209 -9.26 3.79 28.10
N ALA A 210 -10.41 4.33 28.50
CA ALA A 210 -10.62 5.76 28.64
C ALA A 210 -9.75 6.43 29.72
N ASP A 211 -9.32 5.65 30.72
CA ASP A 211 -8.48 6.10 31.84
C ASP A 211 -6.98 5.94 31.53
N GLY A 212 -6.63 5.45 30.34
CA GLY A 212 -5.25 5.21 29.93
C GLY A 212 -4.67 3.89 30.43
N LYS A 213 -5.50 2.99 30.96
CA LYS A 213 -5.05 1.67 31.40
C LYS A 213 -5.06 0.70 30.23
N MET A 214 -4.00 -0.11 30.13
CA MET A 214 -3.87 -1.11 29.07
C MET A 214 -4.93 -2.21 29.19
N ILE A 215 -5.55 -2.56 28.07
CA ILE A 215 -6.60 -3.58 27.97
C ILE A 215 -6.30 -4.53 26.81
N GLU A 216 -6.77 -5.77 26.94
CA GLU A 216 -6.65 -6.81 25.91
C GLU A 216 -7.91 -6.81 25.04
N ASN A 217 -7.75 -7.12 23.76
CA ASN A 217 -8.87 -7.49 22.88
C ASN A 217 -9.28 -8.96 23.06
N GLU A 218 -10.22 -9.43 22.24
CA GLU A 218 -10.74 -10.80 22.35
C GLU A 218 -9.68 -11.89 22.12
N SER A 219 -8.58 -11.57 21.42
CA SER A 219 -7.46 -12.48 21.21
C SER A 219 -6.46 -12.53 22.37
N GLY A 220 -6.62 -11.68 23.40
CA GLY A 220 -5.64 -11.54 24.48
C GLY A 220 -4.52 -10.54 24.18
N ALA A 221 -4.47 -9.99 22.97
CA ALA A 221 -3.48 -8.98 22.58
C ALA A 221 -3.84 -7.60 23.16
N ALA A 222 -2.83 -6.89 23.65
CA ALA A 222 -2.94 -5.51 24.12
C ALA A 222 -1.91 -4.58 23.48
N GLN A 223 -0.83 -5.13 22.89
CA GLN A 223 0.25 -4.33 22.33
C GLN A 223 0.83 -4.99 21.09
N ASP A 224 1.32 -4.14 20.17
CA ASP A 224 2.15 -4.54 19.05
C ASP A 224 3.48 -3.78 19.11
N ASN A 225 4.57 -4.49 19.39
CA ASN A 225 5.92 -3.94 19.36
C ASN A 225 6.53 -4.15 17.97
N ILE A 226 6.96 -3.05 17.35
CA ILE A 226 7.29 -2.99 15.92
C ILE A 226 8.77 -2.63 15.76
N THR A 227 9.52 -3.51 15.10
CA THR A 227 10.92 -3.26 14.75
C THR A 227 11.03 -2.91 13.28
N THR A 228 11.58 -1.72 13.00
CA THR A 228 11.93 -1.27 11.64
C THR A 228 13.44 -1.15 11.46
N ASN A 229 13.92 -1.31 10.23
CA ASN A 229 15.31 -0.99 9.92
C ASN A 229 15.51 0.51 9.69
N ALA A 230 16.74 0.90 9.35
CA ALA A 230 17.09 2.30 9.10
C ALA A 230 16.34 2.95 7.90
N TYR A 231 15.79 2.15 7.00
CA TYR A 231 15.01 2.56 5.83
C TYR A 231 13.49 2.45 6.07
N GLY A 232 13.05 2.17 7.31
CA GLY A 232 11.62 2.03 7.62
C GLY A 232 10.97 0.74 7.12
N ASN A 233 11.75 -0.27 6.72
CA ASN A 233 11.20 -1.60 6.42
C ASN A 233 10.80 -2.29 7.73
N PHE A 234 9.61 -2.89 7.74
CA PHE A 234 9.04 -3.63 8.87
C PHE A 234 9.73 -4.98 9.05
N ILE A 235 10.71 -5.09 9.93
CA ILE A 235 11.48 -6.34 10.11
C ILE A 235 10.72 -7.34 10.96
N LYS A 236 10.04 -6.87 12.00
CA LYS A 236 9.46 -7.75 13.01
C LYS A 236 8.30 -7.06 13.71
N TRP A 237 7.29 -7.85 14.05
CA TRP A 237 6.35 -7.49 15.10
C TRP A 237 6.31 -8.55 16.18
N GLU A 238 5.97 -8.11 17.38
CA GLU A 238 5.67 -8.94 18.54
C GLU A 238 4.33 -8.49 19.11
N VAL A 239 3.41 -9.44 19.23
CA VAL A 239 2.11 -9.25 19.86
C VAL A 239 2.26 -9.58 21.34
N LEU A 240 1.84 -8.66 22.20
CA LEU A 240 1.98 -8.81 23.65
C LEU A 240 0.63 -8.65 24.37
N ASP A 241 0.45 -9.38 25.46
CA ASP A 241 -0.64 -9.18 26.41
C ASP A 241 -0.46 -7.88 27.22
N LYS A 242 -1.39 -7.57 28.13
CA LYS A 242 -1.28 -6.36 28.98
C LYS A 242 -0.16 -6.44 30.03
N ASN A 243 0.41 -7.62 30.25
CA ASN A 243 1.52 -7.88 31.17
C ASN A 243 2.88 -7.94 30.44
N HIS A 244 2.92 -7.51 29.19
CA HIS A 244 4.10 -7.49 28.32
C HIS A 244 4.69 -8.88 28.03
N GLN A 245 3.87 -9.93 28.09
CA GLN A 245 4.24 -11.29 27.66
C GLN A 245 3.81 -11.51 26.22
N LEU A 246 4.57 -12.32 25.47
CA LEU A 246 4.18 -12.74 24.12
C LEU A 246 2.85 -13.48 24.17
N GLU A 247 1.94 -13.12 23.28
CA GLU A 247 0.62 -13.74 23.13
C GLU A 247 0.31 -13.90 21.65
N LYS A 248 -0.21 -15.05 21.24
CA LYS A 248 -0.79 -15.15 19.89
C LYS A 248 -2.08 -14.34 19.85
N GLY A 249 -2.12 -13.35 18.97
CA GLY A 249 -3.30 -12.54 18.79
C GLY A 249 -3.17 -11.61 17.61
N ASN A 250 -4.14 -10.70 17.48
CA ASN A 250 -4.35 -9.85 16.31
C ASN A 250 -4.39 -10.65 14.99
N GLY A 251 -4.63 -10.02 13.85
CA GLY A 251 -4.30 -10.66 12.57
C GLY A 251 -2.77 -10.69 12.44
N PRO A 252 -2.09 -11.85 12.26
CA PRO A 252 -2.59 -13.12 11.72
C PRO A 252 -2.64 -14.31 12.72
N ASP A 253 -2.91 -14.08 14.00
CA ASP A 253 -2.94 -15.08 15.09
C ASP A 253 -1.58 -15.76 15.34
N VAL A 254 -0.56 -14.93 15.52
CA VAL A 254 0.83 -15.34 15.80
C VAL A 254 1.41 -14.39 16.83
N ALA A 255 2.36 -14.85 17.65
CA ALA A 255 2.99 -13.98 18.65
C ALA A 255 4.13 -13.15 18.06
N ILE A 256 4.82 -13.69 17.06
CA ILE A 256 5.93 -13.00 16.39
C ILE A 256 5.83 -13.23 14.89
N GLY A 257 6.03 -12.17 14.13
CA GLY A 257 6.34 -12.28 12.71
C GLY A 257 7.66 -11.62 12.36
N ILE A 258 8.42 -12.25 11.48
CA ILE A 258 9.76 -11.80 11.06
C ILE A 258 9.79 -11.74 9.53
N GLN A 259 10.23 -10.61 9.00
CA GLN A 259 10.38 -10.36 7.58
C GLN A 259 11.84 -10.12 7.22
N THR A 260 12.23 -10.62 6.04
CA THR A 260 13.55 -10.35 5.44
C THR A 260 13.38 -9.61 4.13
N PHE A 261 14.31 -8.71 3.81
CA PHE A 261 14.22 -7.85 2.64
C PHE A 261 15.48 -7.95 1.77
N ASN A 262 15.33 -7.74 0.46
CA ASN A 262 16.48 -7.54 -0.43
C ASN A 262 16.98 -6.08 -0.40
N GLU A 263 17.99 -5.78 -1.19
CA GLU A 263 18.60 -4.45 -1.33
C GLU A 263 17.65 -3.37 -1.86
N PHE A 264 16.53 -3.77 -2.47
CA PHE A 264 15.49 -2.88 -2.98
C PHE A 264 14.33 -2.69 -1.99
N GLY A 265 14.42 -3.28 -0.80
CA GLY A 265 13.39 -3.20 0.23
C GLY A 265 12.20 -4.13 -0.01
N TYR A 266 12.30 -5.11 -0.91
CA TYR A 266 11.21 -6.07 -1.16
C TYR A 266 11.28 -7.23 -0.18
N GLU A 267 10.13 -7.61 0.40
CA GLU A 267 10.02 -8.75 1.32
C GLU A 267 10.37 -10.07 0.58
N THR A 268 11.54 -10.62 0.88
CA THR A 268 12.02 -11.91 0.35
C THR A 268 11.65 -13.09 1.22
N GLY A 269 11.24 -12.84 2.47
CA GLY A 269 10.89 -13.88 3.42
C GLY A 269 9.96 -13.39 4.51
N LEU A 270 9.11 -14.31 4.96
CA LEU A 270 8.21 -14.14 6.10
C LEU A 270 8.26 -15.41 6.93
N GLU A 271 8.31 -15.26 8.25
CA GLU A 271 8.28 -16.35 9.23
C GLU A 271 7.37 -15.98 10.40
N HIS A 272 6.57 -16.94 10.85
CA HIS A 272 5.67 -16.79 12.00
C HIS A 272 6.06 -17.71 13.16
N ARG A 273 5.99 -17.18 14.38
CA ARG A 273 6.27 -17.94 15.61
C ARG A 273 5.20 -17.76 16.67
N ASP A 274 5.10 -18.78 17.52
CA ASP A 274 4.31 -18.76 18.75
C ASP A 274 5.05 -18.06 19.91
N GLU A 275 4.42 -17.99 21.07
CA GLU A 275 4.90 -17.35 22.30
C GLU A 275 6.18 -18.00 22.84
N HIS A 276 6.43 -19.26 22.47
CA HIS A 276 7.62 -20.03 22.84
C HIS A 276 8.70 -19.96 21.76
N ASN A 277 8.54 -19.06 20.78
CA ASN A 277 9.45 -18.85 19.66
C ASN A 277 9.59 -20.08 18.73
N ASN A 278 8.59 -20.97 18.71
CA ASN A 278 8.51 -22.07 17.75
C ASN A 278 7.80 -21.64 16.47
N LEU A 279 8.19 -22.22 15.34
CA LEU A 279 7.50 -22.03 14.07
C LEU A 279 6.05 -22.50 14.12
N VAL A 280 5.12 -21.65 13.68
CA VAL A 280 3.69 -21.95 13.66
C VAL A 280 3.05 -21.51 12.34
N TYR A 281 1.95 -22.15 11.94
CA TYR A 281 1.12 -21.65 10.85
C TYR A 281 0.19 -20.56 11.39
N SER A 282 0.16 -19.41 10.73
CA SER A 282 -0.78 -18.34 11.05
C SER A 282 -2.24 -18.73 10.71
N ALA A 283 -3.20 -17.92 11.14
CA ALA A 283 -4.61 -18.01 10.74
C ALA A 283 -4.83 -17.82 9.23
N TYR A 284 -3.80 -17.42 8.46
CA TYR A 284 -3.83 -17.40 6.99
C TYR A 284 -3.20 -18.63 6.34
N GLY A 285 -2.69 -19.59 7.13
CA GLY A 285 -2.19 -20.85 6.64
C GLY A 285 -0.75 -20.81 6.12
N ILE A 286 0.01 -19.78 6.51
CA ILE A 286 1.41 -19.58 6.18
C ILE A 286 2.25 -19.70 7.46
N CYS A 287 3.28 -20.53 7.44
CA CYS A 287 4.28 -20.59 8.50
C CYS A 287 5.54 -19.83 8.06
N ILE A 288 6.16 -20.29 6.98
CA ILE A 288 7.26 -19.59 6.31
C ILE A 288 6.91 -19.40 4.84
N SER A 289 7.24 -18.23 4.29
CA SER A 289 7.25 -18.01 2.84
C SER A 289 8.57 -17.41 2.37
N LYS A 290 8.97 -17.73 1.14
CA LYS A 290 10.11 -17.10 0.44
C LYS A 290 9.64 -16.57 -0.91
N THR A 291 9.96 -15.32 -1.19
CA THR A 291 9.53 -14.60 -2.39
C THR A 291 10.72 -14.24 -3.27
N GLN A 292 10.57 -14.44 -4.57
CA GLN A 292 11.52 -14.02 -5.59
C GLN A 292 10.86 -12.98 -6.50
N PHE A 293 11.68 -12.04 -6.95
CA PHE A 293 11.26 -10.92 -7.79
C PHE A 293 11.95 -10.96 -9.15
N ASP A 294 11.31 -10.40 -10.17
CA ASP A 294 11.95 -10.13 -11.45
C ASP A 294 12.82 -8.85 -11.41
N ALA A 295 13.40 -8.48 -12.56
CA ALA A 295 14.28 -7.31 -12.66
C ALA A 295 13.56 -5.97 -12.42
N PHE A 296 12.24 -5.93 -12.62
CA PHE A 296 11.41 -4.75 -12.39
C PHE A 296 10.89 -4.70 -10.94
N GLY A 297 11.13 -5.74 -10.15
CA GLY A 297 10.64 -5.88 -8.79
C GLY A 297 9.23 -6.46 -8.70
N ASN A 298 8.66 -7.04 -9.75
CA ASN A 298 7.40 -7.77 -9.62
C ASN A 298 7.64 -9.14 -8.98
N ILE A 299 6.68 -9.64 -8.20
CA ILE A 299 6.73 -11.01 -7.69
C ILE A 299 6.77 -11.98 -8.88
N LYS A 300 7.79 -12.84 -8.90
CA LYS A 300 8.01 -13.90 -9.90
C LYS A 300 7.64 -15.27 -9.36
N GLU A 301 7.98 -15.54 -8.10
CA GLU A 301 7.69 -16.81 -7.44
C GLU A 301 7.52 -16.62 -5.93
N ARG A 302 6.62 -17.38 -5.32
CA ARG A 302 6.54 -17.53 -3.86
C ARG A 302 6.44 -19.01 -3.51
N ARG A 303 7.22 -19.45 -2.51
CA ARG A 303 7.26 -20.83 -2.00
C ARG A 303 6.95 -20.86 -0.51
N PHE A 304 6.29 -21.92 -0.04
CA PHE A 304 5.90 -22.08 1.36
C PHE A 304 6.64 -23.24 2.04
N TYR A 305 6.92 -23.07 3.33
CA TYR A 305 7.62 -24.07 4.14
C TYR A 305 6.88 -24.26 5.47
N GLY A 306 6.99 -25.47 6.01
CA GLY A 306 6.32 -25.88 7.23
C GLY A 306 7.12 -25.58 8.49
N THR A 307 6.57 -26.02 9.62
CA THR A 307 7.17 -25.85 10.95
C THR A 307 8.48 -26.63 11.12
N ASP A 308 8.75 -27.60 10.23
CA ASP A 308 10.02 -28.34 10.15
C ASP A 308 11.03 -27.70 9.18
N THR A 309 10.74 -26.50 8.69
CA THR A 309 11.51 -25.73 7.68
C THR A 309 11.62 -26.40 6.30
N LYS A 310 10.88 -27.49 6.05
CA LYS A 310 10.85 -28.17 4.75
C LYS A 310 9.73 -27.63 3.85
N PRO A 311 9.81 -27.84 2.52
CA PRO A 311 8.72 -27.53 1.60
C PRO A 311 7.38 -28.06 2.11
N SER A 312 6.39 -27.18 2.22
CA SER A 312 5.01 -27.56 2.60
C SER A 312 4.01 -26.84 1.72
N ASN A 313 2.80 -27.37 1.62
CA ASN A 313 1.69 -26.65 1.01
C ASN A 313 1.19 -25.54 1.94
N HIS A 314 0.76 -24.42 1.36
CA HIS A 314 -0.08 -23.45 2.04
C HIS A 314 -1.35 -24.15 2.54
N LYS A 315 -1.69 -24.03 3.84
CA LYS A 315 -2.73 -24.85 4.49
C LYS A 315 -4.10 -24.74 3.82
N PHE A 316 -4.51 -23.52 3.44
CA PHE A 316 -5.81 -23.31 2.81
C PHE A 316 -5.77 -23.33 1.28
N ALA A 317 -4.75 -22.75 0.66
CA ALA A 317 -4.66 -22.67 -0.80
C ALA A 317 -4.24 -23.99 -1.46
N GLY A 318 -3.59 -24.90 -0.74
CA GLY A 318 -3.35 -26.29 -1.14
C GLY A 318 -2.15 -26.54 -2.06
N TYR A 319 -1.39 -25.51 -2.44
CA TYR A 319 -0.19 -25.62 -3.27
C TYR A 319 1.07 -25.23 -2.50
N HIS A 320 2.24 -25.70 -2.95
CA HIS A 320 3.54 -25.40 -2.36
C HIS A 320 4.13 -24.09 -2.89
N SER A 321 3.95 -23.82 -4.18
CA SER A 321 4.47 -22.60 -4.79
C SER A 321 3.54 -22.04 -5.85
N LEU A 322 3.69 -20.73 -6.09
CA LEU A 322 3.07 -20.03 -7.20
C LEU A 322 4.16 -19.34 -8.03
N LYS A 323 3.97 -19.30 -9.35
CA LYS A 323 4.80 -18.52 -10.27
C LYS A 323 3.94 -17.55 -11.06
N ILE A 324 4.39 -16.30 -11.14
CA ILE A 324 3.75 -15.24 -11.91
C ILE A 324 4.62 -14.95 -13.13
N GLN A 325 4.01 -14.94 -14.30
CA GLN A 325 4.67 -14.50 -15.53
C GLN A 325 4.27 -13.06 -15.84
N TRP A 326 5.26 -12.28 -16.25
CA TRP A 326 5.11 -10.91 -16.72
C TRP A 326 5.58 -10.83 -18.16
N ASP A 327 5.10 -9.83 -18.90
CA ASP A 327 5.65 -9.50 -20.20
C ASP A 327 7.08 -8.94 -20.09
N ASP A 328 7.75 -8.78 -21.23
CA ASP A 328 9.16 -8.35 -21.28
C ASP A 328 9.37 -6.92 -20.74
N THR A 329 8.29 -6.14 -20.61
CA THR A 329 8.30 -4.80 -20.02
C THR A 329 8.10 -4.79 -18.51
N GLY A 330 7.64 -5.91 -17.93
CA GLY A 330 7.28 -6.02 -16.51
C GLY A 330 5.99 -5.29 -16.13
N ASN A 331 5.21 -4.82 -17.10
CA ASN A 331 4.00 -4.03 -16.85
C ASN A 331 2.74 -4.89 -16.80
N ARG A 332 2.75 -6.04 -17.45
CA ARG A 332 1.53 -6.84 -17.66
C ARG A 332 1.77 -8.27 -17.20
N ARG A 333 0.93 -8.74 -16.27
CA ARG A 333 0.96 -10.13 -15.84
C ARG A 333 0.35 -10.97 -16.97
N THR A 334 1.10 -11.90 -17.52
CA THR A 334 0.66 -12.79 -18.61
C THR A 334 0.21 -14.16 -18.11
N GLY A 335 0.60 -14.53 -16.88
CA GLY A 335 0.15 -15.79 -16.30
C GLY A 335 0.38 -15.95 -14.79
N LEU A 336 -0.32 -16.92 -14.22
CA LEU A 336 -0.10 -17.43 -12.86
C LEU A 336 -0.26 -18.95 -12.88
N THR A 337 0.62 -19.66 -12.18
CA THR A 337 0.61 -21.12 -12.15
C THR A 337 0.96 -21.63 -10.75
N TYR A 338 0.24 -22.65 -10.27
CA TYR A 338 0.45 -23.25 -8.93
C TYR A 338 1.06 -24.65 -9.02
N TYR A 339 1.99 -24.97 -8.12
CA TYR A 339 2.71 -26.24 -8.12
C TYR A 339 2.62 -26.94 -6.76
N GLY A 340 2.55 -28.27 -6.80
CA GLY A 340 2.63 -29.15 -5.64
C GLY A 340 4.06 -29.33 -5.14
N LEU A 341 4.22 -30.15 -4.10
CA LEU A 341 5.53 -30.44 -3.48
C LEU A 341 6.49 -31.19 -4.40
N ASP A 342 5.95 -31.97 -5.33
CA ASP A 342 6.66 -32.71 -6.37
C ASP A 342 7.02 -31.85 -7.60
N GLY A 343 6.67 -30.56 -7.56
CA GLY A 343 6.84 -29.64 -8.68
C GLY A 343 5.83 -29.83 -9.82
N GLN A 344 4.83 -30.71 -9.66
CA GLN A 344 3.79 -30.95 -10.66
C GLN A 344 2.65 -29.92 -10.55
N PRO A 345 1.83 -29.76 -11.60
CA PRO A 345 0.63 -28.94 -11.56
C PRO A 345 -0.29 -29.24 -10.38
N ALA A 346 -0.62 -28.22 -9.58
CA ALA A 346 -1.59 -28.30 -8.49
C ALA A 346 -2.76 -27.34 -8.70
N LEU A 347 -3.94 -27.73 -8.23
CA LEU A 347 -5.12 -26.85 -8.20
C LEU A 347 -5.10 -25.98 -6.94
N HIS A 348 -5.51 -24.72 -7.08
CA HIS A 348 -5.84 -23.89 -5.92
C HIS A 348 -7.08 -24.46 -5.24
N LYS A 349 -6.97 -24.92 -3.99
CA LYS A 349 -8.02 -25.70 -3.31
C LYS A 349 -9.40 -25.05 -3.32
N SER A 350 -9.50 -23.74 -3.04
CA SER A 350 -10.78 -23.01 -3.04
C SER A 350 -11.20 -22.42 -4.39
N ARG A 351 -10.31 -22.35 -5.39
CA ARG A 351 -10.60 -21.70 -6.68
C ARG A 351 -10.68 -22.67 -7.86
N GLY A 352 -10.10 -23.86 -7.74
CA GLY A 352 -10.30 -24.97 -8.67
C GLY A 352 -9.49 -24.97 -9.97
N TYR A 353 -8.55 -24.03 -10.16
CA TYR A 353 -7.69 -23.98 -11.34
C TYR A 353 -6.21 -24.10 -10.97
N HIS A 354 -5.41 -24.57 -11.93
CA HIS A 354 -3.97 -24.68 -11.85
C HIS A 354 -3.27 -23.45 -12.44
N LYS A 355 -3.79 -22.96 -13.58
CA LYS A 355 -3.17 -21.88 -14.35
C LYS A 355 -4.19 -20.82 -14.74
N VAL A 356 -3.74 -19.58 -14.79
CA VAL A 356 -4.46 -18.44 -15.36
C VAL A 356 -3.64 -17.85 -16.49
N ILE A 357 -4.27 -17.55 -17.62
CA ILE A 357 -3.68 -16.80 -18.73
C ILE A 357 -4.38 -15.46 -18.82
N TYR A 358 -3.57 -14.41 -19.03
CA TYR A 358 -4.03 -13.05 -19.26
C TYR A 358 -3.61 -12.64 -20.66
N GLU A 359 -4.57 -12.20 -21.47
CA GLU A 359 -4.30 -11.70 -22.81
C GLU A 359 -4.65 -10.22 -22.86
N TYR A 360 -3.88 -9.47 -23.64
CA TYR A 360 -4.01 -8.02 -23.77
C TYR A 360 -4.25 -7.63 -25.23
N THR A 361 -4.89 -6.49 -25.45
CA THR A 361 -4.96 -5.87 -26.78
C THR A 361 -3.60 -5.31 -27.19
N THR A 362 -3.48 -4.90 -28.45
CA THR A 362 -2.28 -4.22 -28.98
C THR A 362 -1.96 -2.92 -28.23
N GLU A 363 -2.99 -2.25 -27.70
CA GLU A 363 -2.91 -1.03 -26.89
C GLU A 363 -2.58 -1.33 -25.42
N GLY A 364 -2.48 -2.60 -25.04
CA GLY A 364 -2.13 -3.04 -23.68
C GLY A 364 -3.29 -3.07 -22.69
N LEU A 365 -4.53 -3.01 -23.16
CA LEU A 365 -5.72 -3.19 -22.32
C LEU A 365 -5.95 -4.68 -22.06
N LEU A 366 -6.36 -5.06 -20.85
CA LEU A 366 -6.63 -6.46 -20.52
C LEU A 366 -7.82 -6.95 -21.32
N LYS A 367 -7.61 -7.88 -22.26
CA LYS A 367 -8.64 -8.37 -23.18
C LYS A 367 -9.38 -9.57 -22.61
N ARG A 368 -8.64 -10.49 -21.98
CA ARG A 368 -9.18 -11.81 -21.60
C ARG A 368 -8.44 -12.40 -20.40
N ILE A 369 -9.18 -13.11 -19.56
CA ILE A 369 -8.66 -14.00 -18.52
C ILE A 369 -9.22 -15.41 -18.78
N LEU A 370 -8.35 -16.43 -18.82
CA LEU A 370 -8.72 -17.83 -18.98
C LEU A 370 -8.19 -18.68 -17.83
N TYR A 371 -9.05 -19.51 -17.22
CA TYR A 371 -8.69 -20.44 -16.14
C TYR A 371 -8.54 -21.87 -16.67
N LEU A 372 -7.44 -22.54 -16.30
CA LEU A 372 -7.07 -23.86 -16.82
C LEU A 372 -6.85 -24.88 -15.68
N ASP A 373 -7.24 -26.13 -15.94
CA ASP A 373 -6.96 -27.29 -15.09
C ASP A 373 -5.49 -27.76 -15.20
N THR A 374 -5.16 -28.86 -14.54
CA THR A 374 -3.82 -29.47 -14.56
C THR A 374 -3.44 -30.11 -15.91
N ASN A 375 -4.42 -30.30 -16.81
CA ASN A 375 -4.22 -30.79 -18.18
C ASN A 375 -4.21 -29.65 -19.21
N LEU A 376 -4.16 -28.39 -18.76
CA LEU A 376 -4.21 -27.17 -19.58
C LEU A 376 -5.52 -27.01 -20.39
N LYS A 377 -6.63 -27.58 -19.90
CA LYS A 377 -7.96 -27.40 -20.47
C LYS A 377 -8.74 -26.32 -19.69
N PRO A 378 -9.61 -25.52 -20.33
CA PRO A 378 -10.49 -24.59 -19.62
C PRO A 378 -11.25 -25.26 -18.49
N VAL A 379 -11.39 -24.58 -17.35
CA VAL A 379 -12.10 -25.12 -16.18
C VAL A 379 -12.90 -24.04 -15.49
N ASN A 380 -14.10 -24.39 -15.01
CA ASN A 380 -14.86 -23.51 -14.15
C ASN A 380 -14.14 -23.33 -12.82
N ARG A 381 -14.00 -22.09 -12.39
CA ARG A 381 -13.67 -21.75 -11.02
C ARG A 381 -14.69 -22.36 -10.05
N ILE A 382 -14.20 -22.91 -8.95
CA ILE A 382 -15.06 -23.47 -7.90
C ILE A 382 -15.86 -22.37 -7.19
N ASP A 383 -15.27 -21.19 -7.00
CA ASP A 383 -15.84 -20.12 -6.18
C ASP A 383 -16.95 -19.32 -6.86
N ASN A 384 -17.02 -19.32 -8.20
CA ASN A 384 -18.03 -18.53 -8.93
C ASN A 384 -18.46 -19.12 -10.29
N GLY A 385 -17.99 -20.31 -10.66
CA GLY A 385 -18.35 -20.96 -11.92
C GLY A 385 -17.72 -20.38 -13.19
N VAL A 386 -16.88 -19.34 -13.08
CA VAL A 386 -16.25 -18.67 -14.24
C VAL A 386 -15.08 -19.49 -14.79
N ALA A 387 -15.08 -19.77 -16.09
CA ALA A 387 -13.92 -20.31 -16.81
C ALA A 387 -13.18 -19.25 -17.64
N GLU A 388 -13.87 -18.19 -18.04
CA GLU A 388 -13.33 -17.13 -18.90
C GLU A 388 -13.96 -15.78 -18.58
N ILE A 389 -13.17 -14.70 -18.68
CA ILE A 389 -13.63 -13.32 -18.60
C ILE A 389 -13.13 -12.59 -19.84
N VAL A 390 -14.01 -11.85 -20.51
CA VAL A 390 -13.70 -11.01 -21.67
C VAL A 390 -14.03 -9.56 -21.34
N TYR A 391 -13.13 -8.65 -21.69
CA TYR A 391 -13.27 -7.22 -21.48
C TYR A 391 -13.38 -6.51 -22.83
N ASN A 392 -14.40 -5.67 -22.96
CA ASN A 392 -14.64 -4.88 -24.17
C ASN A 392 -14.49 -3.39 -23.84
N TYR A 393 -13.86 -2.65 -24.75
CA TYR A 393 -13.52 -1.25 -24.56
C TYR A 393 -14.04 -0.41 -25.72
N ASP A 394 -14.42 0.83 -25.40
CA ASP A 394 -14.73 1.83 -26.41
C ASP A 394 -13.47 2.26 -27.19
N ARG A 395 -13.65 3.08 -28.23
CA ARG A 395 -12.53 3.61 -29.03
C ARG A 395 -11.56 4.51 -28.25
N LYS A 396 -11.94 4.97 -27.06
CA LYS A 396 -11.12 5.79 -26.16
C LYS A 396 -10.41 4.94 -25.09
N GLY A 397 -10.60 3.63 -25.08
CA GLY A 397 -10.01 2.72 -24.10
C GLY A 397 -10.70 2.76 -22.72
N ASN A 398 -11.97 3.16 -22.67
CA ASN A 398 -12.81 3.01 -21.49
C ASN A 398 -13.53 1.67 -21.51
N LEU A 399 -13.67 1.03 -20.36
CA LEU A 399 -14.32 -0.28 -20.25
C LEU A 399 -15.83 -0.13 -20.54
N GLU A 400 -16.33 -0.77 -21.59
CA GLU A 400 -17.76 -0.78 -21.96
C GLU A 400 -18.50 -1.94 -21.31
N SER A 401 -17.88 -3.13 -21.28
CA SER A 401 -18.48 -4.32 -20.68
C SER A 401 -17.45 -5.33 -20.21
N THR A 402 -17.84 -6.10 -19.19
CA THR A 402 -17.14 -7.31 -18.75
C THR A 402 -18.10 -8.48 -18.92
N GLU A 403 -17.69 -9.50 -19.65
CA GLU A 403 -18.48 -10.70 -19.89
C GLU A 403 -17.81 -11.89 -19.23
N ARG A 404 -18.58 -12.68 -18.48
CA ARG A 404 -18.10 -13.87 -17.77
C ARG A 404 -18.74 -15.09 -18.40
N PHE A 405 -17.94 -16.11 -18.65
CA PHE A 405 -18.41 -17.35 -19.27
C PHE A 405 -18.02 -18.55 -18.42
N ASN A 406 -18.90 -19.54 -18.36
CA ASN A 406 -18.55 -20.87 -17.88
C ASN A 406 -17.83 -21.67 -18.99
N ILE A 407 -17.40 -22.89 -18.68
CA ILE A 407 -16.65 -23.80 -19.57
C ILE A 407 -17.41 -24.18 -20.84
N ASN A 408 -18.74 -24.07 -20.82
CA ASN A 408 -19.61 -24.34 -21.98
C ASN A 408 -19.86 -23.07 -22.82
N HIS A 409 -19.11 -21.98 -22.56
CA HIS A 409 -19.28 -20.66 -23.16
C HIS A 409 -20.67 -20.04 -22.95
N GLN A 410 -21.35 -20.42 -21.86
CA GLN A 410 -22.58 -19.77 -21.44
C GLN A 410 -22.23 -18.58 -20.57
N LYS A 411 -22.85 -17.43 -20.85
CA LYS A 411 -22.70 -16.22 -20.05
C LYS A 411 -23.25 -16.47 -18.64
N ILE A 412 -22.52 -16.01 -17.63
CA ILE A 412 -22.91 -16.08 -16.22
C ILE A 412 -22.88 -14.66 -15.64
N ASP A 413 -23.83 -14.40 -14.74
CA ASP A 413 -24.04 -13.08 -14.15
C ASP A 413 -22.96 -12.72 -13.09
#